data_AF-A0A4Q7UQV1-F1
#
_entry.id   AF-A0A4Q7UQV1-F1
#
_cell.length_a   1.000
_cell.length_b   1.000
_cell.length_c   1.000
_cell.angle_alpha   90.00
_cell.angle_beta   90.00
_cell.angle_gamma   90.00
#
_symmetry.space_group_name_H-M   'P 1'
#
loop_
_entity.id
_entity.type
_entity.pdbx_description
1 polymer ?
#
loop_
_entity_poly.entity_id
_entity_poly.type
_entity_poly.pdbx_seq_one_letter_code
_entity_poly.pdbx_strand_id
1 'polypeptide(L)'
;MSQADLARVAGVDTRQIRRYEAGEQQPLLSVALTIADALGVSVSELAGRAPGRVSLSGDWWASWQTTRDGVEKVATQPVRMRQEGDLVHIAATQRGLSQAEGGYLWSGELRLWDNQILTGWYAAADGAVRSKGTMFLAMHPHGIEFTGRWVGLGYDDNIMTGWATMGKTAKDSERAMSELVAVRGGIA
;
A
#
# COMPACT_ATOMS: atom_id res chain seq x y z
N MET A 1 2.78 -16.00 -21.83
CA MET A 1 3.78 -17.08 -21.70
C MET A 1 3.18 -18.37 -22.26
N SER A 2 3.94 -19.22 -22.93
CA SER A 2 3.44 -20.52 -23.43
C SER A 2 3.43 -21.59 -22.33
N GLN A 3 2.65 -22.68 -22.50
CA GLN A 3 2.69 -23.82 -21.56
C GLN A 3 4.09 -24.43 -21.45
N ALA A 4 4.82 -24.51 -22.56
CA ALA A 4 6.18 -25.07 -22.59
C ALA A 4 7.17 -24.17 -21.84
N ASP A 5 7.03 -22.84 -21.95
CA ASP A 5 7.84 -21.90 -21.19
C ASP A 5 7.55 -21.97 -19.69
N LEU A 6 6.26 -22.03 -19.32
CA LEU A 6 5.85 -22.15 -17.93
C LEU A 6 6.33 -23.46 -17.32
N ALA A 7 6.22 -24.57 -18.05
CA ALA A 7 6.73 -25.88 -17.63
C ALA A 7 8.23 -25.84 -17.36
N ARG A 8 9.01 -25.24 -18.28
CA ARG A 8 10.45 -25.05 -18.14
C ARG A 8 10.81 -24.21 -16.91
N VAL A 9 10.10 -23.10 -16.66
CA VAL A 9 10.35 -22.24 -15.50
C VAL A 9 9.95 -22.94 -14.19
N ALA A 10 8.82 -23.64 -14.17
CA ALA A 10 8.31 -24.34 -13.00
C ALA A 10 9.01 -25.68 -12.72
N GLY A 11 9.92 -26.13 -13.58
CA GLY A 11 10.65 -27.39 -13.41
C GLY A 11 9.76 -28.63 -13.55
N VAL A 12 8.71 -28.56 -14.37
CA VAL A 12 7.76 -29.66 -14.60
C VAL A 12 7.59 -29.97 -16.08
N ASP A 13 6.96 -31.09 -16.39
CA ASP A 13 6.63 -31.46 -17.77
C ASP A 13 5.41 -30.65 -18.29
N THR A 14 5.40 -30.31 -19.58
CA THR A 14 4.28 -29.60 -20.23
C THR A 14 2.94 -30.33 -20.05
N ARG A 15 2.93 -31.66 -19.98
CA ARG A 15 1.74 -32.47 -19.68
C ARG A 15 1.24 -32.25 -18.26
N GLN A 16 2.13 -32.01 -17.29
CA GLN A 16 1.72 -31.67 -15.92
C GLN A 16 1.04 -30.32 -15.88
N ILE A 17 1.55 -29.31 -16.59
CA ILE A 17 0.88 -28.01 -16.73
C ILE A 17 -0.54 -28.18 -17.28
N ARG A 18 -0.72 -28.97 -18.35
CA ARG A 18 -2.06 -29.26 -18.90
C ARG A 18 -3.00 -29.90 -17.89
N ARG A 19 -2.51 -30.82 -17.05
CA ARG A 19 -3.31 -31.46 -16.00
C ARG A 19 -3.69 -30.50 -14.88
N TYR A 20 -2.80 -29.58 -14.53
CA TYR A 20 -3.09 -28.53 -13.55
C TYR A 20 -4.19 -27.60 -14.08
N GLU A 21 -4.06 -27.14 -15.33
CA GLU A 21 -5.05 -26.27 -15.98
C GLU A 21 -6.41 -26.98 -16.16
N ALA A 22 -6.42 -28.28 -16.43
CA ALA A 22 -7.63 -29.08 -16.55
C ALA A 22 -8.27 -29.45 -15.18
N GLY A 23 -7.60 -29.15 -14.07
CA GLY A 23 -8.04 -29.55 -12.73
C GLY A 23 -7.95 -31.06 -12.44
N GLU A 24 -7.31 -31.82 -13.33
CA GLU A 24 -7.09 -33.27 -13.16
C GLU A 24 -6.06 -33.59 -12.09
N GLN A 25 -5.16 -32.64 -11.81
CA GLN A 25 -4.10 -32.77 -10.82
C GLN A 25 -3.83 -31.43 -10.14
N GLN A 26 -3.49 -31.46 -8.84
CA GLN A 26 -3.02 -30.28 -8.12
C GLN A 26 -1.48 -30.26 -8.07
N PRO A 27 -0.82 -29.11 -8.27
CA PRO A 27 0.62 -29.00 -8.11
C PRO A 27 1.03 -29.13 -6.65
N LEU A 28 2.27 -29.58 -6.41
CA LEU A 28 2.91 -29.40 -5.10
C LEU A 28 3.03 -27.90 -4.81
N LEU A 29 3.00 -27.50 -3.53
CA LEU A 29 3.08 -26.09 -3.15
C LEU A 29 4.34 -25.40 -3.68
N SER A 30 5.48 -26.08 -3.68
CA SER A 30 6.73 -25.55 -4.25
C SER A 30 6.60 -25.22 -5.75
N VAL A 31 5.94 -26.09 -6.51
CA VAL A 31 5.66 -25.88 -7.94
C VAL A 31 4.66 -24.74 -8.12
N ALA A 32 3.64 -24.66 -7.26
CA ALA A 32 2.65 -23.57 -7.28
C ALA A 32 3.30 -22.20 -7.04
N LEU A 33 4.26 -22.10 -6.10
CA LEU A 33 5.06 -20.89 -5.87
C LEU A 33 5.83 -20.48 -7.12
N THR A 34 6.56 -21.42 -7.76
CA THR A 34 7.33 -21.11 -8.97
C THR A 34 6.43 -20.72 -10.16
N ILE A 35 5.27 -21.35 -10.30
CA ILE A 35 4.27 -20.97 -11.32
C ILE A 35 3.75 -19.55 -11.05
N ALA A 36 3.44 -19.22 -9.80
CA ALA A 36 2.96 -17.90 -9.41
C ALA A 36 4.01 -16.81 -9.70
N ASP A 37 5.26 -17.04 -9.32
CA ASP A 37 6.39 -16.14 -9.61
C ASP A 37 6.60 -15.95 -11.13
N ALA A 38 6.53 -17.04 -11.91
CA ALA A 38 6.68 -17.00 -13.37
C ALA A 38 5.55 -16.21 -14.07
N LEU A 39 4.35 -16.23 -13.49
CA LEU A 39 3.18 -15.52 -14.01
C LEU A 39 3.05 -14.09 -13.45
N GLY A 40 3.83 -13.73 -12.43
CA GLY A 40 3.73 -12.43 -11.76
C GLY A 40 2.45 -12.26 -10.94
N VAL A 41 1.91 -13.36 -10.41
CA VAL A 41 0.72 -13.38 -9.53
C VAL A 41 1.08 -14.00 -8.18
N SER A 42 0.24 -13.81 -7.17
CA SER A 42 0.36 -14.48 -5.88
C SER A 42 -0.17 -15.92 -5.93
N VAL A 43 0.30 -16.77 -5.00
CA VAL A 43 -0.22 -18.14 -4.86
C VAL A 43 -1.71 -18.17 -4.53
N SER A 44 -2.23 -17.15 -3.84
CA SER A 44 -3.67 -17.01 -3.59
C SER A 44 -4.46 -16.84 -4.89
N GLU A 45 -3.94 -16.03 -5.82
CA GLU A 45 -4.54 -15.83 -7.14
C GLU A 45 -4.48 -17.10 -7.98
N LEU A 46 -3.34 -17.80 -7.94
CA LEU A 46 -3.20 -19.11 -8.57
C LEU A 46 -4.22 -20.13 -8.01
N ALA A 47 -4.56 -20.04 -6.72
CA ALA A 47 -5.58 -20.86 -6.07
C ALA A 47 -7.03 -20.38 -6.34
N GLY A 48 -7.23 -19.47 -7.29
CA GLY A 48 -8.55 -18.98 -7.69
C GLY A 48 -9.13 -17.88 -6.80
N ARG A 49 -8.36 -17.36 -5.82
CA ARG A 49 -8.74 -16.14 -5.11
C ARG A 49 -8.31 -14.94 -5.95
N ALA A 50 -9.17 -14.51 -6.85
CA ALA A 50 -8.91 -13.33 -7.68
C ALA A 50 -8.52 -12.16 -6.77
N PRO A 51 -7.47 -11.39 -7.11
CA PRO A 51 -7.21 -10.17 -6.39
C PRO A 51 -8.41 -9.27 -6.67
N GLY A 52 -8.82 -8.47 -5.69
CA GLY A 52 -9.58 -7.28 -5.99
C GLY A 52 -8.91 -6.53 -7.15
N ARG A 53 -9.68 -6.05 -8.14
CA ARG A 53 -9.23 -5.65 -9.49
C ARG A 53 -8.07 -4.61 -9.57
N VAL A 54 -7.59 -4.09 -8.45
CA VAL A 54 -6.52 -3.10 -8.35
C VAL A 54 -5.32 -3.69 -7.59
N SER A 55 -4.18 -3.78 -8.27
CA SER A 55 -2.90 -4.06 -7.62
C SER A 55 -2.29 -2.78 -7.09
N LEU A 56 -2.04 -2.74 -5.78
CA LEU A 56 -1.42 -1.64 -5.07
C LEU A 56 0.08 -1.84 -4.87
N SER A 57 0.64 -3.01 -5.20
CA SER A 57 2.07 -3.27 -5.06
C SER A 57 2.93 -2.30 -5.88
N GLY A 58 4.08 -1.91 -5.32
CA GLY A 58 5.07 -1.08 -5.98
C GLY A 58 5.35 0.24 -5.24
N ASP A 59 5.88 1.19 -5.99
CA ASP A 59 6.28 2.50 -5.48
C ASP A 59 5.12 3.49 -5.57
N TRP A 60 4.97 4.26 -4.49
CA TRP A 60 3.95 5.27 -4.29
C TRP A 60 4.55 6.46 -3.57
N TRP A 61 3.76 7.53 -3.50
CA TRP A 61 4.01 8.68 -2.66
C TRP A 61 2.83 8.85 -1.71
N ALA A 62 3.13 9.15 -0.45
CA ALA A 62 2.15 9.46 0.57
C ALA A 62 2.39 10.88 1.06
N SER A 63 1.32 11.68 1.13
CA SER A 63 1.33 12.99 1.77
C SER A 63 0.39 12.97 2.96
N TRP A 64 0.79 13.59 4.06
CA TRP A 64 -0.13 13.82 5.18
C TRP A 64 0.06 15.20 5.79
N GLN A 65 -1.06 15.75 6.21
CA GLN A 65 -1.13 16.97 7.00
C GLN A 65 -0.81 16.60 8.46
N THR A 66 0.04 17.38 9.11
CA THR A 66 0.42 17.25 10.51
C THR A 66 0.62 18.63 11.13
N THR A 67 0.73 18.70 12.45
CA THR A 67 1.06 19.93 13.17
C THR A 67 2.30 19.69 14.00
N ARG A 68 3.17 20.69 14.08
CA ARG A 68 4.29 20.70 15.01
C ARG A 68 4.48 22.11 15.55
N ASP A 69 4.61 22.25 16.87
CA ASP A 69 4.77 23.55 17.54
C ASP A 69 3.66 24.55 17.13
N GLY A 70 2.44 24.06 16.92
CA GLY A 70 1.28 24.84 16.46
C GLY A 70 1.30 25.23 14.98
N VAL A 71 2.33 24.84 14.22
CA VAL A 71 2.45 25.12 12.78
C VAL A 71 2.02 23.90 11.97
N GLU A 72 1.04 24.09 11.09
CA GLU A 72 0.63 23.07 10.14
C GLU A 72 1.72 22.81 9.09
N LYS A 73 1.96 21.54 8.80
CA LYS A 73 2.90 21.07 7.78
C LYS A 73 2.28 19.94 6.98
N VAL A 74 2.73 19.79 5.74
CA VAL A 74 2.48 18.60 4.92
C VAL A 74 3.81 17.87 4.74
N ALA A 75 3.85 16.60 5.13
CA ALA A 75 4.99 15.72 4.84
C ALA A 75 4.64 14.87 3.62
N THR A 76 5.45 14.95 2.56
CA THR A 76 5.32 14.11 1.36
C THR A 76 6.53 13.21 1.24
N GLN A 77 6.31 11.89 1.13
CA GLN A 77 7.40 10.92 1.10
C GLN A 77 7.12 9.70 0.23
N PRO A 78 8.16 9.11 -0.37
CA PRO A 78 8.04 7.86 -1.09
C PRO A 78 7.75 6.72 -0.12
N VAL A 79 6.84 5.84 -0.52
CA VAL A 79 6.47 4.63 0.20
C VAL A 79 6.49 3.44 -0.75
N ARG A 80 6.82 2.26 -0.21
CA ARG A 80 6.70 1.00 -0.92
C ARG A 80 5.53 0.20 -0.37
N MET A 81 4.65 -0.22 -1.26
CA MET A 81 3.50 -1.08 -0.94
C MET A 81 3.74 -2.50 -1.42
N ARG A 82 3.37 -3.48 -0.60
CA ARG A 82 3.35 -4.90 -0.94
C ARG A 82 1.97 -5.48 -0.59
N GLN A 83 1.22 -5.87 -1.61
CA GLN A 83 -0.11 -6.42 -1.45
C GLN A 83 -0.10 -7.96 -1.47
N GLU A 84 -0.83 -8.56 -0.53
CA GLU A 84 -1.13 -9.98 -0.41
C GLU A 84 -2.64 -10.16 -0.22
N GLY A 85 -3.37 -10.39 -1.32
CA GLY A 85 -4.84 -10.37 -1.31
C GLY A 85 -5.35 -8.97 -0.96
N ASP A 86 -6.16 -8.86 0.10
CA ASP A 86 -6.63 -7.57 0.59
C ASP A 86 -5.63 -6.89 1.54
N LEU A 87 -4.61 -7.60 2.01
CA LEU A 87 -3.61 -7.05 2.94
C LEU A 87 -2.58 -6.23 2.16
N VAL A 88 -2.23 -5.05 2.65
CA VAL A 88 -1.23 -4.17 2.07
C VAL A 88 -0.25 -3.76 3.16
N HIS A 89 0.98 -4.25 3.06
CA HIS A 89 2.08 -3.72 3.85
C HIS A 89 2.60 -2.45 3.19
N ILE A 90 2.83 -1.42 3.99
CA ILE A 90 3.33 -0.13 3.53
C ILE A 90 4.50 0.32 4.39
N ALA A 91 5.52 0.90 3.77
CA ALA A 91 6.64 1.51 4.50
C ALA A 91 7.18 2.73 3.75
N ALA A 92 7.44 3.82 4.47
CA ALA A 92 8.21 4.92 3.91
C ALA A 92 9.66 4.50 3.68
N THR A 93 10.17 4.86 2.50
CA THR A 93 11.56 4.58 2.12
C THR A 93 12.47 5.78 2.38
N GLN A 94 11.89 6.97 2.56
CA GLN A 94 12.57 8.21 2.92
C GLN A 94 11.67 9.06 3.82
N ARG A 95 12.27 10.00 4.57
CA ARG A 95 11.50 10.95 5.40
C ARG A 95 10.90 12.05 4.51
N GLY A 96 9.65 12.44 4.77
CA GLY A 96 8.98 13.52 4.05
C GLY A 96 9.23 14.93 4.58
N LEU A 97 9.86 15.02 5.75
CA LEU A 97 10.35 16.26 6.35
C LEU A 97 11.76 16.01 6.89
N SER A 98 12.52 17.07 7.15
CA SER A 98 13.78 16.92 7.88
C SER A 98 13.54 16.44 9.32
N GLN A 99 14.55 15.86 9.96
CA GLN A 99 14.44 15.43 11.36
C GLN A 99 14.15 16.60 12.31
N ALA A 100 14.75 17.76 12.06
CA ALA A 100 14.50 18.99 12.81
C ALA A 100 13.02 19.42 12.72
N GLU A 101 12.37 19.13 11.60
CA GLU A 101 10.95 19.42 11.37
C GLU A 101 10.01 18.29 11.78
N GLY A 102 10.55 17.15 12.21
CA GLY A 102 9.78 16.04 12.77
C GLY A 102 9.47 14.96 11.75
N GLY A 103 10.22 14.91 10.65
CA GLY A 103 10.13 13.80 9.71
C GLY A 103 10.68 12.51 10.32
N TYR A 104 9.99 11.41 10.09
CA TYR A 104 10.34 10.07 10.56
C TYR A 104 10.00 9.03 9.51
N LEU A 105 10.69 7.89 9.54
CA LEU A 105 10.27 6.71 8.80
C LEU A 105 9.13 6.02 9.54
N TRP A 106 8.23 5.38 8.80
CA TRP A 106 7.07 4.69 9.34
C TRP A 106 6.75 3.48 8.48
N SER A 107 6.03 2.54 9.08
CA SER A 107 5.43 1.41 8.39
C SER A 107 4.01 1.19 8.88
N GLY A 108 3.26 0.39 8.14
CA GLY A 108 1.88 0.10 8.44
C GLY A 108 1.40 -1.17 7.77
N GLU A 109 0.22 -1.59 8.20
CA GLU A 109 -0.53 -2.67 7.59
C GLU A 109 -1.96 -2.18 7.38
N LEU A 110 -2.34 -2.18 6.11
CA LEU A 110 -3.61 -1.69 5.63
C LEU A 110 -4.37 -2.85 4.97
N ARG A 111 -5.68 -2.69 4.86
CA ARG A 111 -6.57 -3.59 4.17
C ARG A 111 -7.31 -2.83 3.09
N LEU A 112 -7.30 -3.37 1.87
CA LEU A 112 -8.15 -2.93 0.78
C LEU A 112 -9.54 -3.52 0.98
N TRP A 113 -10.50 -2.68 1.34
CA TRP A 113 -11.89 -3.03 1.54
C TRP A 113 -12.72 -2.55 0.35
N ASP A 114 -13.47 -3.48 -0.23
CA ASP A 114 -14.39 -3.24 -1.35
C ASP A 114 -13.73 -2.58 -2.58
N ASN A 115 -12.44 -2.85 -2.80
CA ASN A 115 -11.63 -2.24 -3.86
C ASN A 115 -11.60 -0.70 -3.87
N GLN A 116 -12.01 -0.05 -2.80
CA GLN A 116 -12.20 1.39 -2.76
C GLN A 116 -11.60 2.01 -1.51
N ILE A 117 -11.57 1.31 -0.39
CA ILE A 117 -11.11 1.86 0.88
C ILE A 117 -9.81 1.18 1.28
N LEU A 118 -8.76 1.94 1.51
CA LEU A 118 -7.53 1.47 2.14
C LEU A 118 -7.53 1.93 3.61
N THR A 119 -7.59 0.98 4.54
CA THR A 119 -7.73 1.28 5.98
C THR A 119 -6.87 0.37 6.83
N GLY A 120 -6.35 0.85 7.94
CA GLY A 120 -5.51 0.08 8.85
C GLY A 120 -4.58 0.96 9.66
N TRP A 121 -3.51 0.40 10.20
CA TRP A 121 -2.63 1.10 11.13
C TRP A 121 -1.31 1.55 10.49
N TYR A 122 -0.70 2.56 11.10
CA TYR A 122 0.69 2.95 10.88
C TYR A 122 1.39 3.20 12.21
N ALA A 123 2.72 3.05 12.23
CA ALA A 123 3.58 3.38 13.35
C ALA A 123 4.93 3.89 12.84
N ALA A 124 5.52 4.82 13.57
CA ALA A 124 6.89 5.23 13.34
C ALA A 124 7.84 4.04 13.51
N ALA A 125 8.81 3.95 12.60
CA ALA A 125 9.87 2.95 12.60
C ALA A 125 11.15 3.46 13.28
N ASP A 126 11.26 4.78 13.49
CA ASP A 126 12.37 5.39 14.22
C ASP A 126 12.15 5.25 15.74
N GLY A 127 13.06 4.58 16.45
CA GLY A 127 12.85 4.15 17.85
C GLY A 127 12.58 5.25 18.90
N ALA A 128 12.83 6.52 18.59
CA ALA A 128 12.50 7.64 19.48
C ALA A 128 11.12 8.27 19.21
N VAL A 129 10.48 7.95 18.08
CA VAL A 129 9.22 8.57 17.64
C VAL A 129 8.05 7.67 18.04
N ARG A 130 7.10 8.23 18.78
CA ARG A 130 5.93 7.50 19.29
C ARG A 130 4.71 7.57 18.37
N SER A 131 4.81 8.31 17.28
CA SER A 131 3.72 8.52 16.32
C SER A 131 3.19 7.20 15.79
N LYS A 132 1.90 6.96 16.00
CA LYS A 132 1.17 5.79 15.52
C LYS A 132 -0.31 6.09 15.46
N GLY A 133 -1.03 5.39 14.61
CA GLY A 133 -2.45 5.66 14.42
C GLY A 133 -3.09 4.74 13.40
N THR A 134 -4.25 5.16 12.93
CA THR A 134 -5.03 4.53 11.88
C THR A 134 -5.22 5.48 10.71
N MET A 135 -5.44 4.94 9.53
CA MET A 135 -5.84 5.70 8.34
C MET A 135 -7.10 5.12 7.72
N PHE A 136 -7.89 5.98 7.08
CA PHE A 136 -9.05 5.63 6.27
C PHE A 136 -8.97 6.45 4.98
N LEU A 137 -8.62 5.79 3.87
CA LEU A 137 -8.36 6.42 2.59
C LEU A 137 -9.28 5.85 1.51
N ALA A 138 -10.04 6.71 0.83
CA ALA A 138 -10.87 6.35 -0.30
C ALA A 138 -10.12 6.55 -1.62
N MET A 139 -10.18 5.55 -2.49
CA MET A 139 -9.66 5.60 -3.85
C MET A 139 -10.52 6.51 -4.70
N HIS A 140 -9.89 7.36 -5.51
CA HIS A 140 -10.59 8.18 -6.48
C HIS A 140 -11.27 7.30 -7.55
N PRO A 141 -12.49 7.63 -8.04
CA PRO A 141 -13.19 6.84 -9.06
C PRO A 141 -12.42 6.61 -10.37
N HIS A 142 -11.43 7.46 -10.65
CA HIS A 142 -10.54 7.35 -11.82
C HIS A 142 -9.18 6.68 -11.51
N GLY A 143 -9.03 6.09 -10.31
CA GLY A 143 -8.22 4.89 -10.09
C GLY A 143 -6.70 5.05 -9.86
N ILE A 144 -6.19 6.21 -9.47
CA ILE A 144 -4.73 6.39 -9.29
C ILE A 144 -4.32 7.13 -8.02
N GLU A 145 -5.29 7.57 -7.22
CA GLU A 145 -5.06 8.37 -6.02
C GLU A 145 -5.96 7.90 -4.90
N PHE A 146 -5.44 7.97 -3.67
CA PHE A 146 -6.20 7.79 -2.44
C PHE A 146 -6.28 9.11 -1.69
N THR A 147 -7.42 9.36 -1.05
CA THR A 147 -7.64 10.54 -0.23
C THR A 147 -8.43 10.18 1.01
N GLY A 148 -8.10 10.76 2.15
CA GLY A 148 -8.84 10.50 3.37
C GLY A 148 -8.15 11.06 4.59
N ARG A 149 -8.34 10.41 5.74
CA ARG A 149 -7.84 10.91 7.03
C ARG A 149 -6.98 9.89 7.73
N TRP A 150 -6.05 10.41 8.51
CA TRP A 150 -5.41 9.65 9.56
C TRP A 150 -5.87 10.19 10.92
N VAL A 151 -5.85 9.31 11.93
CA VAL A 151 -6.06 9.65 13.34
C VAL A 151 -4.97 8.93 14.12
N GLY A 152 -4.24 9.65 14.96
CA GLY A 152 -3.11 9.06 15.65
C GLY A 152 -2.60 9.91 16.80
N LEU A 153 -1.60 9.38 17.48
CA LEU A 153 -0.87 10.08 18.51
C LEU A 153 0.13 11.03 17.84
N GLY A 154 -0.01 12.31 18.17
CA GLY A 154 0.94 13.37 17.79
C GLY A 154 2.19 13.36 18.67
N TYR A 155 3.05 14.35 18.45
CA TYR A 155 4.29 14.52 19.22
C TYR A 155 4.03 14.80 20.70
N ASP A 156 3.01 15.59 21.03
CA ASP A 156 2.66 15.99 22.40
C ASP A 156 1.75 14.97 23.11
N ASP A 157 1.79 13.70 22.72
CA ASP A 157 0.91 12.61 23.19
C ASP A 157 -0.61 12.87 23.04
N ASN A 158 -0.99 13.94 22.34
CA ASN A 158 -2.38 14.25 22.02
C ASN A 158 -2.88 13.40 20.85
N ILE A 159 -4.13 12.97 20.93
CA ILE A 159 -4.82 12.39 19.78
C ILE A 159 -5.13 13.53 18.82
N MET A 160 -4.67 13.40 17.59
CA MET A 160 -4.89 14.36 16.52
C MET A 160 -5.25 13.65 15.22
N THR A 161 -5.73 14.43 14.26
CA THR A 161 -6.12 13.95 12.94
C THR A 161 -5.67 14.92 11.87
N GLY A 162 -5.39 14.41 10.68
CA GLY A 162 -5.09 15.23 9.51
C GLY A 162 -5.56 14.55 8.24
N TRP A 163 -5.51 15.31 7.15
CA TRP A 163 -5.69 14.75 5.82
C TRP A 163 -4.50 13.88 5.41
N ALA A 164 -4.77 12.86 4.61
CA ALA A 164 -3.78 11.99 4.00
C ALA A 164 -4.16 11.72 2.54
N THR A 165 -3.16 11.69 1.67
CA THR A 165 -3.29 11.34 0.26
C THR A 165 -2.18 10.39 -0.15
N MET A 166 -2.45 9.60 -1.19
CA MET A 166 -1.43 8.78 -1.84
C MET A 166 -1.60 8.83 -3.35
N GLY A 167 -0.49 8.83 -4.09
CA GLY A 167 -0.47 8.81 -5.55
C GLY A 167 0.74 8.08 -6.10
N LYS A 168 0.74 7.82 -7.42
CA LYS A 168 1.89 7.17 -8.08
C LYS A 168 3.10 8.09 -8.17
N THR A 169 2.91 9.39 -8.18
CA THR A 169 3.98 10.38 -8.13
C THR A 169 3.82 11.34 -6.95
N ALA A 170 4.91 12.01 -6.56
CA ALA A 170 4.87 13.05 -5.54
C ALA A 170 3.83 14.13 -5.88
N LYS A 171 3.85 14.57 -7.15
CA LYS A 171 2.96 15.59 -7.68
C LYS A 171 1.47 15.20 -7.57
N ASP A 172 1.14 13.94 -7.82
CA ASP A 172 -0.23 13.42 -7.70
C ASP A 172 -0.71 13.52 -6.25
N SER A 173 0.11 13.04 -5.32
CA SER A 173 -0.18 13.07 -3.88
C SER A 173 -0.31 14.50 -3.35
N GLU A 174 0.61 15.39 -3.73
CA GLU A 174 0.63 16.81 -3.32
C GLU A 174 -0.54 17.61 -3.90
N ARG A 175 -0.89 17.37 -5.17
CA ARG A 175 -2.05 17.99 -5.81
C ARG A 175 -3.32 17.57 -5.09
N ALA A 176 -3.52 16.28 -4.85
CA ALA A 176 -4.67 15.77 -4.12
C ALA A 176 -4.74 16.36 -2.70
N MET A 177 -3.60 16.49 -2.00
CA MET A 177 -3.57 17.11 -0.67
C MET A 177 -4.00 18.59 -0.73
N SER A 178 -3.47 19.34 -1.70
CA SER A 178 -3.75 20.77 -1.85
C SER A 178 -5.23 21.02 -2.14
N GLU A 179 -5.83 20.23 -3.03
CA GLU A 179 -7.27 20.27 -3.33
C GLU A 179 -8.10 19.96 -2.08
N LEU A 180 -7.67 18.98 -1.29
CA LEU A 180 -8.42 18.51 -0.14
C LEU A 180 -8.40 19.51 1.02
N VAL A 181 -7.24 20.09 1.32
CA VAL A 181 -7.09 21.18 2.29
C VAL A 181 -7.90 22.41 1.86
N ALA A 182 -7.87 22.77 0.57
CA ALA A 182 -8.61 23.92 0.05
C ALA A 182 -10.14 23.75 0.15
N VAL A 183 -10.66 22.55 -0.11
CA VAL A 183 -12.10 22.28 -0.12
C VAL A 183 -12.66 22.01 1.28
N ARG A 184 -11.90 21.36 2.15
CA ARG A 184 -12.42 20.80 3.42
C ARG A 184 -11.81 21.39 4.69
N GLY A 185 -10.92 22.38 4.57
CA GLY A 185 -10.31 23.10 5.69
C GLY A 185 -9.13 22.39 6.35
N GLY A 186 -8.48 23.09 7.27
CA GLY A 186 -7.32 22.64 8.06
C GLY A 186 -7.66 21.63 9.17
N ILE A 187 -6.69 21.31 10.01
CA ILE A 187 -6.89 20.44 11.18
C ILE A 187 -7.86 21.14 12.16
N ALA A 188 -8.95 20.46 12.52
CA ALA A 188 -9.89 20.88 13.57
C ALA A 188 -9.46 20.35 14.94
#